data_AF-A0AAQ1P8Z7-F1
#
_entry.id   AF-A0AAQ1P8Z7-F1
#
_cell.length_a   1.000
_cell.length_b   1.000
_cell.length_c   1.000
_cell.angle_alpha   90.00
_cell.angle_beta   90.00
_cell.angle_gamma   90.00
#
_symmetry.space_group_name_H-M   'P 1'
#
loop_
_entity.id
_entity.type
_entity.pdbx_description
1 polymer ?
#
loop_
_entity_poly.entity_id
_entity_poly.type
_entity_poly.pdbx_seq_one_letter_code
_entity_poly.pdbx_strand_id
1 'polypeptide(L)'
;MPSLAAQQPTGASSKIWKQYYGNLNYKFVVDSNQDVTADFNVYRTFDDGQAKAGDIDTTAYGLQLAYRLSAHTFTLAHQQVRGDQPIDYVGFGDTGRAGGSIYLPNSVQYSDFNGPGEKSWQARYDLNMVSYGVPGLSFMIRYLHGSNIDGTHVTSGAYVGKYGRDDREFETDFEARYVVQSGPVKNLSVRVRTAWHRGDLTTGGDQDQFRVITEYPINIF
;
A
#
# COMPACT_ATOMS: atom_id res chain seq x y z
N MET A 1 1.93 4.95 -22.90
CA MET A 1 1.37 6.30 -22.78
C MET A 1 1.18 6.60 -21.30
N PRO A 2 1.47 7.81 -20.81
CA PRO A 2 1.20 8.14 -19.41
C PRO A 2 -0.30 8.00 -19.14
N SER A 3 -0.67 7.41 -18.01
CA SER A 3 -2.06 7.41 -17.52
C SER A 3 -2.18 8.36 -16.35
N LEU A 4 -3.21 9.19 -16.37
CA LEU A 4 -3.59 10.10 -15.30
C LEU A 4 -4.95 9.69 -14.76
N ALA A 5 -5.04 9.47 -13.45
CA ALA A 5 -6.30 9.29 -12.76
C ALA A 5 -6.46 10.40 -11.71
N ALA A 6 -7.67 10.92 -11.56
CA ALA A 6 -8.02 11.86 -10.51
C ALA A 6 -9.37 11.46 -9.90
N GLN A 7 -9.46 11.48 -8.57
CA GLN A 7 -10.71 11.24 -7.87
C GLN A 7 -11.03 12.44 -6.98
N GLN A 8 -12.28 12.91 -7.07
CA GLN A 8 -12.85 13.94 -6.20
C GLN A 8 -13.76 13.30 -5.15
N PRO A 9 -13.91 13.92 -3.96
CA PRO A 9 -14.71 13.33 -2.89
C PRO A 9 -16.19 13.29 -3.28
N THR A 10 -16.83 12.11 -3.13
CA THR A 10 -18.28 11.93 -3.33
C THR A 10 -18.96 11.54 -2.01
N GLY A 11 -19.85 12.42 -1.53
CA GLY A 11 -20.97 12.15 -0.62
C GLY A 11 -20.69 11.71 0.83
N ALA A 12 -19.92 10.64 1.05
CA ALA A 12 -19.89 9.92 2.34
C ALA A 12 -19.01 10.58 3.42
N SER A 13 -17.99 11.36 3.05
CA SER A 13 -17.06 12.02 3.98
C SER A 13 -17.37 13.49 4.26
N SER A 14 -18.48 14.04 3.73
CA SER A 14 -18.81 15.48 3.69
C SER A 14 -18.97 16.19 5.05
N LYS A 15 -18.74 15.50 6.17
CA LYS A 15 -18.73 16.06 7.54
C LYS A 15 -17.45 15.73 8.32
N ILE A 16 -16.47 15.09 7.67
CA ILE A 16 -15.22 14.63 8.26
C ILE A 16 -14.06 15.27 7.50
N TRP A 17 -13.92 14.98 6.20
CA TRP A 17 -12.85 15.50 5.35
C TRP A 17 -13.24 15.55 3.87
N LYS A 18 -12.51 16.35 3.10
CA LYS A 18 -12.39 16.31 1.64
C LYS A 18 -11.03 15.75 1.26
N GLN A 19 -11.03 14.75 0.38
CA GLN A 19 -9.81 14.12 -0.11
C GLN A 19 -9.77 14.14 -1.64
N TYR A 20 -8.64 14.59 -2.17
CA TYR A 20 -8.32 14.60 -3.59
C TYR A 20 -7.21 13.58 -3.85
N TYR A 21 -7.34 12.82 -4.92
CA TYR A 21 -6.34 11.85 -5.34
C TYR A 21 -5.88 12.12 -6.76
N GLY A 22 -4.59 11.91 -7.01
CA GLY A 22 -3.98 11.93 -8.34
C GLY A 22 -2.97 10.79 -8.49
N ASN A 23 -2.94 10.16 -9.66
CA ASN A 23 -1.93 9.17 -10.04
C ASN A 23 -1.34 9.49 -11.40
N LEU A 24 -0.02 9.30 -11.53
CA LEU A 24 0.70 9.31 -12.79
C LEU A 24 1.50 8.01 -12.93
N ASN A 25 1.21 7.24 -13.97
CA ASN A 25 1.95 6.03 -14.30
C ASN A 25 2.63 6.17 -15.67
N TYR A 26 3.90 5.79 -15.76
CA TYR A 26 4.67 5.80 -17.00
C TYR A 26 5.52 4.54 -17.14
N LYS A 27 5.42 3.89 -18.30
CA LYS A 27 6.21 2.71 -18.65
C LYS A 27 7.12 3.01 -19.84
N PHE A 28 8.43 2.90 -19.62
CA PHE A 28 9.47 2.98 -20.63
C PHE A 28 9.95 1.59 -21.01
N VAL A 29 9.61 1.14 -22.21
CA VAL A 29 10.05 -0.16 -22.74
C VAL A 29 11.42 0.02 -23.37
N VAL A 30 12.44 -0.67 -22.83
CA VAL A 30 13.79 -0.69 -23.40
C VAL A 30 13.84 -1.70 -24.54
N ASP A 31 13.39 -2.93 -24.28
CA ASP A 31 13.27 -4.01 -25.25
C ASP A 31 12.21 -5.04 -24.79
N SER A 32 12.12 -6.21 -25.43
CA SER A 32 11.16 -7.26 -25.08
C SER A 32 11.35 -7.84 -23.67
N ASN A 33 12.58 -7.81 -23.15
CA ASN A 33 12.97 -8.34 -21.85
C ASN A 33 13.05 -7.25 -20.78
N GLN A 34 13.14 -5.99 -21.15
CA GLN A 34 13.44 -4.90 -20.22
C GLN A 34 12.46 -3.75 -20.28
N ASP A 35 11.99 -3.31 -19.11
CA ASP A 35 11.28 -2.04 -18.98
C ASP A 35 11.51 -1.38 -17.62
N VAL A 36 11.32 -0.06 -17.58
CA VAL A 36 11.26 0.73 -16.36
C VAL A 36 9.85 1.28 -16.24
N THR A 37 9.21 1.06 -15.09
CA THR A 37 7.92 1.63 -14.75
C THR A 37 8.07 2.61 -13.60
N ALA A 38 7.57 3.83 -13.78
CA ALA A 38 7.45 4.84 -12.75
C ALA A 38 5.97 5.04 -12.38
N ASP A 39 5.66 5.02 -11.10
CA ASP A 39 4.31 5.21 -10.58
C ASP A 39 4.32 6.22 -9.43
N PHE A 40 3.59 7.31 -9.58
CA PHE A 40 3.48 8.38 -8.60
C PHE A 40 2.03 8.52 -8.14
N ASN A 41 1.81 8.52 -6.83
CA ASN A 41 0.51 8.71 -6.21
C ASN A 41 0.56 9.89 -5.25
N VAL A 42 -0.51 10.66 -5.19
CA VAL A 42 -0.67 11.76 -4.24
C VAL A 42 -2.10 11.85 -3.75
N TYR A 43 -2.23 12.03 -2.44
CA TYR A 43 -3.45 12.38 -1.74
C TYR A 43 -3.29 13.74 -1.08
N ARG A 44 -4.32 14.57 -1.21
CA ARG A 44 -4.47 15.81 -0.43
C ARG A 44 -5.76 15.73 0.35
N THR A 45 -5.67 15.86 1.67
CA THR A 45 -6.82 15.78 2.57
C THR A 45 -6.90 17.03 3.44
N PHE A 46 -8.11 17.57 3.52
CA PHE A 46 -8.48 18.69 4.37
C PHE A 46 -9.71 18.33 5.20
N ASP A 47 -9.87 18.88 6.40
CA ASP A 47 -11.13 18.76 7.12
C ASP A 47 -12.29 19.37 6.30
N ASP A 48 -13.51 18.89 6.57
CA ASP A 48 -14.70 19.40 5.87
C ASP A 48 -15.95 19.37 6.76
N GLY A 49 -16.85 20.32 6.49
CA GLY A 49 -18.14 20.41 7.16
C GLY A 49 -18.01 20.63 8.67
N GLN A 50 -18.38 19.62 9.46
CA GLN A 50 -18.34 19.68 10.93
C GLN A 50 -16.98 19.29 11.51
N ALA A 51 -16.00 18.92 10.67
CA ALA A 51 -14.66 18.51 11.10
C ALA A 51 -14.71 17.49 12.25
N LYS A 52 -15.53 16.44 12.13
CA LYS A 52 -15.74 15.47 13.22
C LYS A 52 -14.48 14.73 13.67
N ALA A 53 -13.45 14.70 12.83
CA ALA A 53 -12.14 14.13 13.14
C ALA A 53 -11.14 15.16 13.69
N GLY A 54 -11.55 16.42 13.87
CA GLY A 54 -10.68 17.56 14.15
C GLY A 54 -10.08 18.18 12.89
N ASP A 55 -9.10 19.05 13.11
CA ASP A 55 -8.34 19.69 12.04
C ASP A 55 -7.58 18.63 11.23
N ILE A 56 -7.65 18.73 9.91
CA ILE A 56 -6.91 17.87 8.99
C ILE A 56 -6.30 18.75 7.91
N ASP A 57 -4.98 18.76 7.83
CA ASP A 57 -4.23 19.28 6.68
C ASP A 57 -3.10 18.29 6.41
N THR A 58 -3.30 17.40 5.43
CA THR A 58 -2.35 16.31 5.18
C THR A 58 -2.19 16.07 3.68
N THR A 59 -0.94 16.00 3.25
CA THR A 59 -0.57 15.52 1.92
C THR A 59 0.25 14.26 2.06
N ALA A 60 -0.23 13.15 1.51
CA ALA A 60 0.56 11.93 1.40
C ALA A 60 0.91 11.69 -0.06
N TYR A 61 2.16 11.35 -0.34
CA TYR A 61 2.58 10.99 -1.70
C TYR A 61 3.59 9.87 -1.68
N GLY A 62 3.69 9.17 -2.81
CA GLY A 62 4.74 8.19 -3.00
C GLY A 62 5.12 8.01 -4.45
N LEU A 63 6.39 7.69 -4.68
CA LEU A 63 6.96 7.37 -5.98
C LEU A 63 7.54 5.96 -5.92
N GLN A 64 7.19 5.14 -6.89
CA GLN A 64 7.76 3.83 -7.11
C GLN A 64 8.47 3.78 -8.47
N LEU A 65 9.67 3.18 -8.49
CA LEU A 65 10.42 2.85 -9.70
C LEU A 65 10.65 1.34 -9.74
N ALA A 66 10.13 0.68 -10.76
CA ALA A 66 10.28 -0.75 -10.98
C ALA A 66 11.08 -1.00 -12.27
N TYR A 67 12.19 -1.72 -12.17
CA TYR A 67 12.97 -2.19 -13.31
C TYR A 67 12.75 -3.69 -13.49
N ARG A 68 12.16 -4.06 -14.63
CA ARG A 68 11.97 -5.45 -15.02
C ARG A 68 13.10 -5.88 -15.96
N LEU A 69 13.70 -7.03 -15.65
CA LEU A 69 14.65 -7.74 -16.48
C LEU A 69 14.22 -9.21 -16.59
N SER A 70 13.64 -9.57 -17.73
CA SER A 70 13.07 -10.89 -18.01
C SER A 70 12.10 -11.33 -16.90
N ALA A 71 12.49 -12.32 -16.09
CA ALA A 71 11.70 -12.89 -15.00
C ALA A 71 11.78 -12.11 -13.68
N HIS A 72 12.72 -11.16 -13.57
CA HIS A 72 13.05 -10.44 -12.36
C HIS A 72 12.49 -9.03 -12.43
N THR A 73 11.90 -8.55 -11.33
CA THR A 73 11.55 -7.12 -11.18
C THR A 73 12.13 -6.61 -9.88
N PHE A 74 12.92 -5.53 -9.95
CA PHE A 74 13.46 -4.83 -8.79
C PHE A 74 12.74 -3.50 -8.65
N THR A 75 12.23 -3.23 -7.45
CA THR A 75 11.40 -2.07 -7.19
C THR A 75 11.93 -1.30 -5.99
N LEU A 76 12.08 0.01 -6.15
CA LEU A 76 12.33 0.95 -5.05
C LEU A 76 11.15 1.89 -4.95
N ALA A 77 10.72 2.20 -3.73
CA ALA A 77 9.71 3.22 -3.49
C ALA A 77 10.06 4.13 -2.33
N HIS A 78 9.57 5.35 -2.41
CA HIS A 78 9.57 6.32 -1.32
C HIS A 78 8.16 6.84 -1.11
N GLN A 79 7.77 7.01 0.15
CA GLN A 79 6.49 7.57 0.56
C GLN A 79 6.73 8.58 1.68
N GLN A 80 5.94 9.66 1.66
CA GLN A 80 5.97 10.67 2.71
C GLN A 80 4.56 11.16 3.02
N VAL A 81 4.25 11.23 4.32
CA VAL A 81 3.08 11.92 4.87
C VAL A 81 3.55 13.29 5.39
N ARG A 82 2.94 14.35 4.88
CA ARG A 82 3.17 15.73 5.30
C ARG A 82 1.91 16.28 5.95
N GLY A 83 1.91 16.32 7.27
CA GLY A 83 0.81 16.80 8.10
C GLY A 83 1.01 16.34 9.53
N ASP A 84 0.35 17.02 10.47
CA ASP A 84 0.33 16.62 11.87
C ASP A 84 -0.64 15.45 12.11
N GLN A 85 -1.57 15.21 11.19
CA GLN A 85 -2.47 14.05 11.17
C GLN A 85 -1.91 12.95 10.25
N PRO A 86 -2.24 11.66 10.52
CA PRO A 86 -2.00 10.58 9.56
C PRO A 86 -2.84 10.78 8.29
N ILE A 87 -2.48 10.11 7.20
CA ILE A 87 -3.41 9.97 6.07
C ILE A 87 -4.40 8.85 6.36
N ASP A 88 -5.69 9.18 6.30
CA ASP A 88 -6.79 8.25 6.54
C ASP A 88 -7.67 8.10 5.28
N TYR A 89 -8.42 7.02 5.21
CA TYR A 89 -9.23 6.66 4.06
C TYR A 89 -10.53 5.96 4.50
N VAL A 90 -11.55 6.02 3.64
CA VAL A 90 -12.87 5.46 4.00
C VAL A 90 -12.80 3.94 4.07
N GLY A 91 -12.93 3.38 5.28
CA GLY A 91 -13.22 1.97 5.49
C GLY A 91 -14.71 1.66 5.34
N PHE A 92 -15.06 0.49 4.82
CA PHE A 92 -16.42 -0.05 4.86
C PHE A 92 -16.53 -1.15 5.93
N GLY A 93 -17.76 -1.49 6.33
CA GLY A 93 -18.05 -2.55 7.30
C GLY A 93 -17.93 -2.16 8.78
N ASP A 94 -18.51 -2.98 9.66
CA ASP A 94 -18.74 -2.68 11.08
C ASP A 94 -17.47 -2.51 11.93
N THR A 95 -16.33 -2.97 11.42
CA THR A 95 -15.02 -2.87 12.09
C THR A 95 -14.14 -1.75 11.55
N GLY A 96 -14.60 -1.03 10.51
CA GLY A 96 -13.75 -0.09 9.75
C GLY A 96 -12.61 -0.75 9.00
N ARG A 97 -12.49 -2.09 9.04
CA ARG A 97 -11.42 -2.88 8.41
C ARG A 97 -11.79 -3.48 7.06
N ALA A 98 -13.05 -3.35 6.61
CA ALA A 98 -13.41 -3.73 5.25
C ALA A 98 -13.28 -2.50 4.33
N GLY A 99 -12.07 -1.95 4.24
CA GLY A 99 -11.68 -0.92 3.27
C GLY A 99 -10.43 -1.38 2.55
N GLY A 100 -10.30 -1.06 1.26
CA GLY A 100 -9.08 -1.37 0.51
C GLY A 100 -7.85 -0.74 1.16
N SER A 101 -6.67 -1.27 0.86
CA SER A 101 -5.40 -0.56 1.11
C SER A 101 -5.42 0.77 0.33
N ILE A 102 -4.72 1.78 0.83
CA ILE A 102 -4.63 3.09 0.17
C ILE A 102 -3.72 2.99 -1.07
N TYR A 103 -3.99 3.77 -2.13
CA TYR A 103 -3.15 3.80 -3.34
C TYR A 103 -1.84 4.56 -3.10
N LEU A 104 -1.00 4.05 -2.21
CA LEU A 104 0.34 4.52 -1.94
C LEU A 104 1.31 3.32 -1.98
N PRO A 105 2.56 3.51 -2.43
CA PRO A 105 3.44 2.38 -2.72
C PRO A 105 3.84 1.57 -1.48
N ASN A 106 3.85 2.21 -0.29
CA ASN A 106 4.18 1.55 0.97
C ASN A 106 2.94 1.13 1.78
N SER A 107 1.75 1.11 1.15
CA SER A 107 0.60 0.42 1.72
C SER A 107 0.76 -1.10 1.53
N VAL A 108 1.03 -1.82 2.64
CA VAL A 108 1.50 -3.20 2.60
C VAL A 108 0.60 -4.19 3.35
N GLN A 109 1.10 -5.35 3.78
CA GLN A 109 0.21 -6.40 4.27
C GLN A 109 -0.39 -6.04 5.63
N TYR A 110 0.44 -5.51 6.52
CA TYR A 110 0.04 -5.13 7.86
C TYR A 110 -0.05 -3.60 8.01
N SER A 111 1.03 -2.85 7.77
CA SER A 111 1.06 -1.39 7.90
C SER A 111 0.81 -0.67 6.57
N ASP A 112 0.34 0.57 6.67
CA ASP A 112 0.21 1.48 5.54
C ASP A 112 1.34 2.52 5.44
N PHE A 113 2.23 2.58 6.44
CA PHE A 113 3.29 3.58 6.56
C PHE A 113 2.72 5.01 6.38
N ASN A 114 1.60 5.26 7.05
CA ASN A 114 0.72 6.41 6.88
C ASN A 114 0.66 7.34 8.11
N GLY A 115 1.59 7.20 9.05
CA GLY A 115 1.66 7.98 10.28
C GLY A 115 1.92 9.48 10.03
N PRO A 116 1.60 10.34 11.00
CA PRO A 116 1.84 11.78 10.90
C PRO A 116 3.34 12.08 10.75
N GLY A 117 3.70 12.86 9.73
CA GLY A 117 5.10 13.20 9.42
C GLY A 117 5.96 12.07 8.83
N GLU A 118 5.39 10.88 8.65
CA GLU A 118 6.15 9.68 8.32
C GLU A 118 6.90 9.79 6.99
N LYS A 119 8.16 9.35 6.98
CA LYS A 119 8.95 9.10 5.77
C LYS A 119 9.30 7.63 5.72
N SER A 120 8.92 6.97 4.63
CA SER A 120 9.20 5.56 4.43
C SER A 120 9.82 5.26 3.08
N TRP A 121 10.58 4.18 3.03
CA TRP A 121 11.15 3.63 1.80
C TRP A 121 10.94 2.13 1.74
N GLN A 122 10.93 1.60 0.51
CA GLN A 122 10.73 0.19 0.22
C GLN A 122 11.76 -0.31 -0.77
N ALA A 123 12.26 -1.51 -0.54
CA ALA A 123 12.96 -2.32 -1.53
C ALA A 123 12.17 -3.61 -1.74
N ARG A 124 11.84 -3.92 -3.00
CA ARG A 124 11.00 -5.04 -3.38
C ARG A 124 11.62 -5.80 -4.55
N TYR A 125 11.45 -7.11 -4.53
CA TYR A 125 11.86 -8.02 -5.57
C TYR A 125 10.72 -8.98 -5.92
N ASP A 126 10.42 -9.11 -7.21
CA ASP A 126 9.45 -10.06 -7.74
C ASP A 126 10.14 -11.02 -8.72
N LEU A 127 9.70 -12.28 -8.69
CA LEU A 127 10.18 -13.36 -9.56
C LEU A 127 9.02 -14.08 -10.23
N ASN A 128 9.02 -14.10 -11.56
CA ASN A 128 8.08 -14.87 -12.38
C ASN A 128 8.72 -16.17 -12.88
N MET A 129 8.17 -17.32 -12.49
CA MET A 129 8.77 -18.62 -12.77
C MET A 129 8.48 -19.18 -14.17
N VAL A 130 7.77 -18.44 -15.04
CA VAL A 130 7.47 -18.87 -16.42
C VAL A 130 8.75 -19.24 -17.19
N SER A 131 9.78 -18.40 -17.15
CA SER A 131 11.05 -18.67 -17.86
C SER A 131 11.85 -19.84 -17.27
N TYR A 132 11.50 -20.26 -16.05
CA TYR A 132 12.10 -21.40 -15.35
C TYR A 132 11.28 -22.68 -15.48
N GLY A 133 10.26 -22.68 -16.35
CA GLY A 133 9.45 -23.88 -16.64
C GLY A 133 8.32 -24.15 -15.66
N VAL A 134 8.02 -23.22 -14.73
CA VAL A 134 6.91 -23.36 -13.78
C VAL A 134 5.90 -22.23 -13.98
N PRO A 135 5.16 -22.23 -15.10
CA PRO A 135 4.15 -21.22 -15.35
C PRO A 135 3.07 -21.21 -14.26
N GLY A 136 2.61 -20.01 -13.90
CA GLY A 136 1.66 -19.79 -12.82
C GLY A 136 2.28 -19.63 -11.43
N LEU A 137 3.56 -19.95 -11.24
CA LEU A 137 4.28 -19.72 -9.98
C LEU A 137 4.97 -18.35 -9.99
N SER A 138 4.82 -17.60 -8.90
CA SER A 138 5.51 -16.33 -8.69
C SER A 138 5.85 -16.11 -7.22
N PHE A 139 6.93 -15.37 -6.98
CA PHE A 139 7.37 -14.97 -5.65
C PHE A 139 7.51 -13.45 -5.56
N MET A 140 7.31 -12.91 -4.36
CA MET A 140 7.60 -11.52 -4.02
C MET A 140 8.21 -11.47 -2.62
N ILE A 141 9.23 -10.62 -2.45
CA ILE A 141 9.73 -10.22 -1.14
C ILE A 141 9.90 -8.71 -1.14
N ARG A 142 9.57 -8.07 -0.02
CA ARG A 142 9.81 -6.64 0.18
C ARG A 142 10.19 -6.34 1.61
N TYR A 143 11.02 -5.33 1.77
CA TYR A 143 11.37 -4.72 3.04
C TYR A 143 11.01 -3.24 3.00
N LEU A 144 10.42 -2.75 4.07
CA LEU A 144 10.02 -1.36 4.26
C LEU A 144 10.53 -0.84 5.58
N HIS A 145 10.86 0.44 5.62
CA HIS A 145 11.19 1.14 6.86
C HIS A 145 10.56 2.54 6.87
N GLY A 146 9.90 2.86 7.97
CA GLY A 146 9.23 4.11 8.28
C GLY A 146 9.87 4.79 9.49
N SER A 147 9.92 6.12 9.46
CA SER A 147 10.56 6.95 10.49
C SER A 147 9.97 8.35 10.51
N ASN A 148 10.36 9.15 11.52
CA ASN A 148 9.89 10.52 11.72
C ASN A 148 8.38 10.62 12.00
N ILE A 149 7.78 9.57 12.55
CA ILE A 149 6.38 9.59 12.93
C ILE A 149 6.24 10.41 14.22
N ASP A 150 5.47 11.49 14.18
CA ASP A 150 5.26 12.36 15.34
C ASP A 150 3.81 12.84 15.41
N GLY A 151 3.04 12.26 16.35
CA GLY A 151 1.66 12.64 16.62
C GLY A 151 1.49 13.70 17.70
N THR A 152 2.57 14.21 18.29
CA THR A 152 2.49 15.12 19.45
C THR A 152 1.95 16.50 19.11
N HIS A 153 1.91 16.85 17.83
CA HIS A 153 1.31 18.10 17.35
C HIS A 153 -0.21 18.04 17.23
N VAL A 154 -0.81 16.84 17.32
CA VAL A 154 -2.28 16.70 17.32
C VAL A 154 -2.83 17.05 18.69
N THR A 155 -3.45 18.24 18.79
CA THR A 155 -3.99 18.77 20.06
C THR A 155 -5.52 18.65 20.18
N SER A 156 -6.22 18.30 19.11
CA SER A 156 -7.67 18.11 19.10
C SER A 156 -8.11 17.05 18.07
N GLY A 157 -9.35 16.57 18.18
CA GLY A 157 -9.92 15.62 17.21
C GLY A 157 -9.63 14.14 17.50
N ALA A 158 -9.86 13.32 16.48
CA ALA A 158 -9.87 11.85 16.60
C ALA A 158 -8.46 11.24 16.71
N TYR A 159 -7.43 11.98 16.31
CA TYR A 159 -6.05 11.48 16.23
C TYR A 159 -5.19 11.82 17.47
N VAL A 160 -5.75 12.54 18.46
CA VAL A 160 -5.01 12.91 19.69
C VAL A 160 -4.51 11.65 20.41
N GLY A 161 -3.21 11.61 20.69
CA GLY A 161 -2.56 10.52 21.42
C GLY A 161 -2.57 9.17 20.70
N LYS A 162 -2.84 9.14 19.38
CA LYS A 162 -2.77 7.91 18.58
C LYS A 162 -1.34 7.53 18.20
N TYR A 163 -0.49 8.52 17.99
CA TYR A 163 0.92 8.34 17.66
C TYR A 163 1.81 8.98 18.72
N GLY A 164 3.00 8.42 18.90
CA GLY A 164 4.04 8.88 19.80
C GLY A 164 4.91 9.96 19.15
N ARG A 165 6.20 9.96 19.51
CA ARG A 165 7.17 10.99 19.09
C ARG A 165 8.43 10.31 18.60
N ASP A 166 8.80 10.61 17.35
CA ASP A 166 9.88 9.93 16.63
C ASP A 166 9.68 8.41 16.57
N ASP A 167 8.43 7.98 16.41
CA ASP A 167 8.14 6.56 16.26
C ASP A 167 8.69 6.04 14.93
N ARG A 168 8.99 4.75 14.89
CA ARG A 168 9.58 4.05 13.75
C ARG A 168 8.95 2.68 13.59
N GLU A 169 8.96 2.21 12.36
CA GLU A 169 8.48 0.88 12.01
C GLU A 169 9.27 0.28 10.85
N PHE A 170 9.24 -1.03 10.73
CA PHE A 170 9.67 -1.76 9.55
C PHE A 170 8.82 -3.00 9.34
N GLU A 171 8.65 -3.37 8.07
CA GLU A 171 7.87 -4.54 7.68
C GLU A 171 8.62 -5.32 6.63
N THR A 172 8.69 -6.63 6.79
CA THR A 172 9.13 -7.57 5.75
C THR A 172 7.95 -8.41 5.33
N ASP A 173 7.64 -8.39 4.04
CA ASP A 173 6.62 -9.26 3.47
C ASP A 173 7.25 -10.28 2.53
N PHE A 174 6.74 -11.50 2.59
CA PHE A 174 6.99 -12.53 1.60
C PHE A 174 5.69 -13.09 1.07
N GLU A 175 5.65 -13.34 -0.23
CA GLU A 175 4.49 -13.90 -0.91
C GLU A 175 4.92 -14.96 -1.94
N ALA A 176 4.16 -16.06 -1.97
CA ALA A 176 4.21 -17.05 -3.02
C ALA A 176 2.80 -17.26 -3.57
N ARG A 177 2.66 -17.28 -4.90
CA ARG A 177 1.38 -17.54 -5.57
C ARG A 177 1.57 -18.62 -6.63
N TYR A 178 0.63 -19.56 -6.68
CA TYR A 178 0.54 -20.54 -7.75
C TYR A 178 -0.87 -20.56 -8.36
N VAL A 179 -0.96 -20.44 -9.68
CA VAL A 179 -2.20 -20.65 -10.43
C VAL A 179 -2.07 -21.93 -11.25
N VAL A 180 -3.00 -22.86 -11.11
CA VAL A 180 -3.01 -24.11 -11.87
C VAL A 180 -3.25 -23.81 -13.35
N GLN A 181 -2.33 -24.25 -14.21
CA GLN A 181 -2.32 -23.88 -15.63
C GLN A 181 -3.21 -24.77 -16.52
N SER A 182 -3.47 -26.01 -16.12
CA SER A 182 -4.19 -26.99 -16.93
C SER A 182 -4.88 -28.06 -16.06
N GLY A 183 -5.71 -28.90 -16.69
CA GLY A 183 -6.43 -29.99 -16.03
C GLY A 183 -7.74 -29.56 -15.35
N PRO A 184 -8.35 -30.44 -14.54
CA PRO A 184 -9.70 -30.25 -14.00
C PRO A 184 -9.86 -29.03 -13.09
N VAL A 185 -8.79 -28.63 -12.41
CA VAL A 185 -8.78 -27.47 -11.49
C VAL A 185 -8.01 -26.29 -12.08
N LYS A 186 -7.91 -26.19 -13.41
CA LYS A 186 -7.33 -25.02 -14.09
C LYS A 186 -7.93 -23.73 -13.54
N ASN A 187 -7.07 -22.73 -13.34
CA ASN A 187 -7.37 -21.43 -12.71
C ASN A 187 -7.57 -21.44 -11.19
N LEU A 188 -7.49 -22.59 -10.51
CA LEU A 188 -7.34 -22.61 -9.06
C LEU A 188 -6.06 -21.85 -8.69
N SER A 189 -6.19 -20.84 -7.84
CA SER A 189 -5.11 -20.00 -7.34
C SER A 189 -4.92 -20.27 -5.86
N VAL A 190 -3.67 -20.53 -5.45
CA VAL A 190 -3.26 -20.57 -4.04
C VAL A 190 -2.23 -19.46 -3.83
N ARG A 191 -2.48 -18.62 -2.84
CA ARG A 191 -1.62 -17.50 -2.48
C ARG A 191 -1.29 -17.58 -1.00
N VAL A 192 0.00 -17.64 -0.68
CA VAL A 192 0.52 -17.63 0.68
C VAL A 192 1.22 -16.29 0.88
N ARG A 193 0.92 -15.63 1.99
CA ARG A 193 1.55 -14.35 2.34
C ARG A 193 1.95 -14.35 3.81
N THR A 194 3.13 -13.83 4.11
CA THR A 194 3.61 -13.64 5.48
C THR A 194 4.13 -12.21 5.62
N ALA A 195 3.87 -11.61 6.77
CA ALA A 195 4.33 -10.29 7.14
C ALA A 195 4.96 -10.34 8.53
N TRP A 196 6.12 -9.71 8.68
CA TRP A 196 6.79 -9.47 9.95
C TRP A 196 6.93 -7.97 10.13
N HIS A 197 6.10 -7.39 10.98
CA HIS A 197 6.11 -5.98 11.32
C HIS A 197 6.76 -5.79 12.70
N ARG A 198 7.62 -4.79 12.82
CA ARG A 198 8.26 -4.39 14.07
C ARG A 198 8.25 -2.88 14.15
N GLY A 199 7.85 -2.33 15.29
CA GLY A 199 7.76 -0.88 15.45
C GLY A 199 7.34 -0.49 16.85
N ASP A 200 7.27 0.82 17.08
CA ASP A 200 6.76 1.36 18.33
C ASP A 200 5.29 0.94 18.57
N LEU A 201 4.85 0.93 19.83
CA LEU A 201 3.50 0.46 20.19
C LEU A 201 2.38 1.21 19.44
N THR A 202 2.63 2.47 19.14
CA THR A 202 1.74 3.41 18.44
C THR A 202 1.70 3.21 16.92
N THR A 203 2.63 2.46 16.33
CA THR A 203 2.58 2.03 14.92
C THR A 203 1.96 0.64 14.75
N GLY A 204 1.45 0.05 15.84
CA GLY A 204 0.87 -1.31 15.85
C GLY A 204 1.73 -2.35 16.58
N GLY A 205 2.94 -1.97 17.01
CA GLY A 205 3.87 -2.84 17.74
C GLY A 205 4.33 -4.05 16.91
N ASP A 206 4.91 -5.03 17.58
CA ASP A 206 5.42 -6.23 16.90
C ASP A 206 4.29 -7.17 16.48
N GLN A 207 4.28 -7.56 15.20
CA GLN A 207 3.28 -8.46 14.63
C GLN A 207 3.89 -9.45 13.65
N ASP A 208 3.41 -10.69 13.73
CA ASP A 208 3.69 -11.74 12.75
C ASP A 208 2.35 -12.22 12.18
N GLN A 209 2.17 -12.13 10.86
CA GLN A 209 0.91 -12.48 10.22
C GLN A 209 1.11 -13.43 9.05
N PHE A 210 0.36 -14.54 9.06
CA PHE A 210 0.35 -15.52 7.98
C PHE A 210 -1.05 -15.62 7.37
N ARG A 211 -1.15 -15.59 6.04
CA ARG A 211 -2.40 -15.70 5.28
C ARG A 211 -2.28 -16.77 4.20
N VAL A 212 -3.29 -17.62 4.08
CA VAL A 212 -3.47 -18.54 2.95
C VAL A 212 -4.80 -18.21 2.29
N ILE A 213 -4.76 -17.98 0.97
CA ILE A 213 -5.91 -17.57 0.18
C ILE A 213 -6.03 -18.55 -0.98
N THR A 214 -7.21 -19.14 -1.13
CA THR A 214 -7.54 -20.06 -2.23
C THR A 214 -8.71 -19.48 -3.03
N GLU A 215 -8.53 -19.35 -4.33
CA GLU A 215 -9.54 -18.79 -5.24
C GLU A 215 -9.76 -19.76 -6.39
N TYR A 216 -11.01 -20.13 -6.65
CA TYR A 216 -11.36 -20.95 -7.80
C TYR A 216 -12.49 -20.28 -8.59
N PRO A 217 -12.16 -19.61 -9.72
CA PRO A 217 -13.18 -18.97 -10.54
C PRO A 217 -13.96 -20.03 -11.31
N ILE A 218 -15.27 -20.08 -11.07
CA ILE A 218 -16.21 -20.94 -11.79
C ILE A 218 -16.97 -20.07 -12.78
N ASN A 219 -16.82 -20.34 -14.08
CA ASN A 219 -17.69 -19.74 -15.07
C ASN A 219 -18.95 -20.60 -15.23
N ILE A 220 -20.12 -19.99 -14.99
CA ILE A 220 -21.42 -20.68 -14.98
C ILE A 220 -22.27 -20.35 -16.22
N PHE A 221 -21.72 -19.61 -17.20
CA PHE A 221 -22.34 -19.34 -18.51
C PHE A 221 -21.30 -19.01 -19.60
#